data_AF-A0A8D9MFB3-F1
#
_entry.id   AF-A0A8D9MFB3-F1
#
_cell.length_a   1.000
_cell.length_b   1.000
_cell.length_c   1.000
_cell.angle_alpha   90.00
_cell.angle_beta   90.00
_cell.angle_gamma   90.00
#
_symmetry.space_group_name_H-M   'P 1'
#
loop_
_entity.id
_entity.type
_entity.pdbx_description
1 polymer ?
#
loop_
_entity_poly.entity_id
_entity_poly.type
_entity_poly.pdbx_seq_one_letter_code
_entity_poly.pdbx_strand_id
1 'polypeptide(L)'
;MKAIMINDKFPGPNLNTTTNNNIVINVINNLDEPFLFTCKLGYKKRSHTLQNLYDSLDLHVGQCFGVLVTADQEPKDHYMVASTRFLKTVLTSTALLRYDGGKGAASPELPKPPVGWAWSLNQFRSFRWNLTASAARPNPQGSYHYGKINITRSIKLVNTVGKIEGKKLRYALSGVSHVETETPIKLAQYFGVADKVFKYDTIKDEPTKVDTSDILVQPNVLNIEHRSFVEIVFENQERTTQSWHLDG
;
A
#
# COMPACT_ATOMS: atom_id res chain seq x y z
N MET A 1 8.04 21.48 13.68
CA MET A 1 6.64 21.00 13.63
C MET A 1 6.51 20.15 12.38
N LYS A 2 6.00 18.91 12.46
CA LYS A 2 5.72 18.08 11.27
C LYS A 2 4.22 18.15 10.97
N ALA A 3 3.84 18.16 9.70
CA ALA A 3 2.45 18.16 9.24
C ALA A 3 2.35 17.32 7.95
N ILE A 4 1.15 16.83 7.65
CA ILE A 4 0.83 16.21 6.36
C ILE A 4 -0.03 17.18 5.55
N MET A 5 0.10 17.15 4.23
CA MET A 5 -0.63 18.05 3.33
C MET A 5 -1.61 17.27 2.46
N ILE A 6 -2.71 17.91 2.08
CA ILE A 6 -3.65 17.38 1.08
C ILE A 6 -3.50 18.27 -0.15
N ASN A 7 -3.08 17.70 -1.27
CA ASN A 7 -2.73 18.43 -2.50
C ASN A 7 -1.81 19.63 -2.22
N ASP A 8 -0.71 19.39 -1.52
CA ASP A 8 0.33 20.37 -1.16
C ASP A 8 -0.17 21.58 -0.34
N LYS A 9 -1.32 21.45 0.34
CA LYS A 9 -1.91 22.50 1.17
C LYS A 9 -2.17 22.03 2.61
N PHE A 10 -2.06 22.98 3.54
CA PHE A 10 -2.40 22.83 4.95
C PHE A 10 -3.05 24.13 5.52
N PRO A 11 -4.33 24.12 5.92
CA PRO A 11 -5.32 23.06 5.67
C PRO A 11 -5.44 22.73 4.17
N GLY A 12 -5.95 21.54 3.87
CA GLY A 12 -6.20 21.08 2.51
C GLY A 12 -7.22 21.95 1.76
N PRO A 13 -7.40 21.69 0.44
CA PRO A 13 -8.30 22.48 -0.40
C PRO A 13 -9.77 22.34 -0.01
N ASN A 14 -10.57 23.31 -0.44
CA ASN A 14 -12.03 23.21 -0.43
C ASN A 14 -12.51 22.47 -1.68
N LEU A 15 -13.50 21.60 -1.51
CA LEU A 15 -14.21 20.91 -2.57
C LEU A 15 -15.69 21.32 -2.48
N ASN A 16 -16.25 21.85 -3.56
CA ASN A 16 -17.67 22.23 -3.60
C ASN A 16 -18.51 21.07 -4.13
N THR A 17 -19.69 20.87 -3.56
CA THR A 17 -20.67 19.88 -4.01
C THR A 17 -22.09 20.41 -3.85
N THR A 18 -23.03 19.82 -4.58
CA THR A 18 -24.47 20.01 -4.35
C THR A 18 -25.01 18.83 -3.55
N THR A 19 -26.08 19.05 -2.77
CA THR A 19 -26.76 18.00 -2.02
C THR A 19 -27.22 16.86 -2.94
N ASN A 20 -27.08 15.62 -2.48
CA ASN A 20 -27.39 14.37 -3.17
C ASN A 20 -26.55 14.09 -4.43
N ASN A 21 -25.49 14.86 -4.69
CA ASN A 21 -24.58 14.55 -5.79
C ASN A 21 -23.60 13.44 -5.42
N ASN A 22 -23.11 12.74 -6.44
CA ASN A 22 -22.05 11.75 -6.30
C ASN A 22 -20.70 12.36 -6.69
N ILE A 23 -19.73 12.27 -5.79
CA ILE A 23 -18.38 12.82 -5.94
C ILE A 23 -17.41 11.65 -6.13
N VAL A 24 -16.59 11.70 -7.16
CA VAL A 24 -15.48 10.76 -7.34
C VAL A 24 -14.22 11.39 -6.78
N ILE A 25 -13.64 10.75 -5.77
CA ILE A 25 -12.40 11.17 -5.11
C ILE A 25 -11.33 10.12 -5.37
N ASN A 26 -10.23 10.53 -5.99
CA ASN A 26 -9.03 9.70 -6.12
C ASN A 26 -8.08 10.03 -4.96
N VAL A 27 -7.85 9.05 -4.10
CA VAL A 27 -6.97 9.18 -2.94
C VAL A 27 -5.67 8.45 -3.26
N ILE A 28 -4.56 9.18 -3.24
CA ILE A 28 -3.23 8.67 -3.59
C ILE A 28 -2.32 8.93 -2.39
N ASN A 29 -1.66 7.89 -1.87
CA ASN A 29 -0.70 8.04 -0.80
C ASN A 29 0.72 8.28 -1.33
N ASN A 30 1.15 9.54 -1.32
CA ASN A 30 2.51 9.98 -1.64
C ASN A 30 3.37 10.27 -0.39
N LEU A 31 2.87 9.94 0.80
CA LEU A 31 3.65 10.06 2.03
C LEU A 31 4.62 8.88 2.15
N ASP A 32 5.64 9.05 2.98
CA ASP A 32 6.52 7.98 3.46
C ASP A 32 5.85 7.11 4.54
N GLU A 33 4.61 7.44 4.93
CA GLU A 33 3.88 6.80 6.01
C GLU A 33 2.44 6.44 5.59
N PRO A 34 1.86 5.34 6.13
CA PRO A 34 0.46 5.01 5.92
C PRO A 34 -0.45 6.06 6.58
N PHE A 35 -1.63 6.30 6.01
CA PHE A 35 -2.62 7.21 6.57
C PHE A 35 -4.05 6.70 6.41
N LEU A 36 -4.89 7.12 7.35
CA LEU A 36 -6.33 6.91 7.33
C LEU A 36 -7.00 8.11 6.69
N PHE A 37 -7.81 7.85 5.67
CA PHE A 37 -8.74 8.81 5.07
C PHE A 37 -10.15 8.60 5.64
N THR A 38 -10.79 9.65 6.12
CA THR A 38 -12.14 9.60 6.71
C THR A 38 -13.03 10.69 6.14
N CYS A 39 -14.26 10.33 5.78
CA CYS A 39 -15.29 11.20 5.23
C CYS A 39 -16.63 10.52 5.53
N LYS A 40 -17.48 11.19 6.31
CA LYS A 40 -18.73 10.63 6.85
C LYS A 40 -19.88 10.57 5.82
N LEU A 41 -19.55 10.27 4.58
CA LEU A 41 -20.47 10.38 3.43
C LEU A 41 -20.63 9.06 2.67
N GLY A 42 -20.17 7.95 3.26
CA GLY A 42 -20.20 6.61 2.68
C GLY A 42 -19.26 6.47 1.48
N TYR A 43 -18.34 5.52 1.56
CA TYR A 43 -17.36 5.28 0.50
C TYR A 43 -17.67 4.09 -0.39
N LYS A 44 -17.89 4.38 -1.66
CA LYS A 44 -17.81 3.53 -2.86
C LYS A 44 -16.43 3.20 -3.43
N LYS A 45 -15.71 2.12 -3.11
CA LYS A 45 -14.45 1.84 -3.84
C LYS A 45 -14.70 1.61 -5.35
N ARG A 46 -14.11 2.44 -6.20
CA ARG A 46 -14.12 2.36 -7.68
C ARG A 46 -12.82 1.73 -8.17
N SER A 47 -12.78 0.41 -8.15
CA SER A 47 -11.92 -0.37 -9.04
C SER A 47 -12.71 -1.60 -9.47
N HIS A 48 -12.12 -2.54 -10.20
CA HIS A 48 -12.80 -3.81 -10.53
C HIS A 48 -12.94 -4.69 -9.26
N THR A 49 -13.02 -4.09 -8.07
CA THR A 49 -13.37 -4.74 -6.81
C THR A 49 -14.87 -4.68 -6.57
N LEU A 50 -15.39 -5.62 -5.78
CA LEU A 50 -16.72 -5.51 -5.21
C LEU A 50 -16.81 -4.23 -4.40
N GLN A 51 -17.95 -3.57 -4.53
CA GLN A 51 -18.19 -2.29 -3.92
C GLN A 51 -18.71 -2.51 -2.50
N ASN A 52 -17.96 -2.04 -1.52
CA ASN A 52 -18.33 -2.04 -0.11
C ASN A 52 -18.46 -0.60 0.37
N LEU A 53 -19.24 -0.37 1.43
CA LEU A 53 -19.37 0.92 2.10
C LEU A 53 -18.39 0.99 3.28
N TYR A 54 -17.70 2.13 3.40
CA TYR A 54 -16.82 2.43 4.53
C TYR A 54 -17.06 3.87 5.02
N ASP A 55 -16.78 4.12 6.30
CA ASP A 55 -16.69 5.48 6.86
C ASP A 55 -15.26 6.03 6.86
N SER A 56 -14.29 5.12 6.80
CA SER A 56 -12.85 5.41 6.80
C SER A 56 -12.12 4.37 5.97
N LEU A 57 -11.01 4.76 5.36
CA LEU A 57 -10.18 3.95 4.49
C LEU A 57 -8.72 4.08 4.93
N ASP A 58 -8.09 2.97 5.31
CA ASP A 58 -6.63 2.92 5.50
C ASP A 58 -5.92 2.82 4.15
N LEU A 59 -4.94 3.67 3.92
CA LEU A 59 -4.09 3.67 2.73
C LEU A 59 -2.63 3.52 3.13
N HIS A 60 -2.00 2.48 2.62
CA HIS A 60 -0.57 2.25 2.81
C HIS A 60 0.25 2.95 1.72
N VAL A 61 1.54 3.11 1.95
CA VAL A 61 2.48 3.77 1.03
C VAL A 61 2.42 3.09 -0.35
N GLY A 62 2.34 3.89 -1.41
CA GLY A 62 2.25 3.42 -2.79
C GLY A 62 0.85 2.95 -3.22
N GLN A 63 -0.14 2.91 -2.33
CA GLN A 63 -1.51 2.58 -2.68
C GLN A 63 -2.29 3.79 -3.18
N CYS A 64 -3.23 3.52 -4.10
CA CYS A 64 -4.22 4.48 -4.56
C CYS A 64 -5.61 3.85 -4.58
N PHE A 65 -6.63 4.66 -4.32
CA PHE A 65 -8.02 4.24 -4.32
C PHE A 65 -8.89 5.28 -5.03
N GLY A 66 -9.73 4.83 -5.95
CA GLY A 66 -10.88 5.59 -6.41
C GLY A 66 -12.04 5.37 -5.44
N VAL A 67 -12.70 6.44 -5.02
CA VAL A 67 -13.79 6.39 -4.06
C VAL A 67 -14.98 7.23 -4.54
N LEU A 68 -16.19 6.70 -4.42
CA LEU A 68 -17.45 7.41 -4.68
C LEU A 68 -18.04 7.84 -3.34
N VAL A 69 -18.42 9.10 -3.24
CA VAL A 69 -18.98 9.71 -2.03
C VAL A 69 -20.31 10.35 -2.38
N THR A 70 -21.37 10.06 -1.62
CA THR A 70 -22.69 10.67 -1.83
C THR A 70 -22.84 11.85 -0.89
N ALA A 71 -23.16 13.04 -1.42
CA ALA A 71 -23.38 14.25 -0.64
C ALA A 71 -24.79 14.28 0.02
N ASP A 72 -25.14 13.25 0.81
CA ASP A 72 -26.48 13.04 1.36
C ASP A 72 -26.69 13.56 2.80
N GLN A 73 -25.67 14.17 3.39
CA GLN A 73 -25.74 14.72 4.74
C GLN A 73 -26.40 16.11 4.74
N GLU A 74 -26.65 16.65 5.94
CA GLU A 74 -27.17 17.99 6.12
C GLU A 74 -26.36 19.01 5.27
N PRO A 75 -27.02 19.91 4.50
CA PRO A 75 -26.36 20.89 3.65
C PRO A 75 -25.58 21.95 4.45
N LYS A 76 -24.39 21.58 4.90
CA LYS A 76 -23.41 22.42 5.60
C LYS A 76 -22.01 21.95 5.23
N ASP A 77 -20.99 22.66 5.70
CA ASP A 77 -19.61 22.24 5.49
C ASP A 77 -19.31 20.93 6.25
N HIS A 78 -18.52 20.04 5.65
CA HIS A 78 -18.07 18.80 6.28
C HIS A 78 -16.55 18.63 6.12
N TYR A 79 -15.88 18.09 7.12
CA TYR A 79 -14.44 17.78 7.00
C TYR A 79 -14.22 16.43 6.32
N MET A 80 -13.30 16.41 5.38
CA MET A 80 -12.52 15.23 5.02
C MET A 80 -11.24 15.25 5.86
N VAL A 81 -10.93 14.14 6.50
CA VAL A 81 -9.81 14.05 7.45
C VAL A 81 -8.82 13.02 6.94
N ALA A 82 -7.54 13.40 6.91
CA ALA A 82 -6.43 12.49 6.70
C ALA A 82 -5.59 12.48 7.98
N SER A 83 -5.24 11.29 8.49
CA SER A 83 -4.39 11.16 9.68
C SER A 83 -3.40 10.01 9.53
N THR A 84 -2.12 10.24 9.83
CA THR A 84 -1.09 9.19 9.78
C THR A 84 -1.42 8.03 10.72
N ARG A 85 -1.08 6.81 10.31
CA ARG A 85 -1.30 5.58 11.08
C ARG A 85 0.03 5.00 11.54
N PHE A 86 -0.01 4.25 12.64
CA PHE A 86 1.13 3.49 13.19
C PHE A 86 2.36 4.32 13.64
N LEU A 87 2.21 5.64 13.74
CA LEU A 87 3.21 6.54 14.29
C LEU A 87 2.99 6.82 15.79
N LYS A 88 4.09 7.12 16.51
CA LYS A 88 4.02 7.59 17.90
C LYS A 88 3.26 8.91 18.03
N THR A 89 3.41 9.79 17.05
CA THR A 89 2.71 11.07 16.97
C THR A 89 1.85 11.07 15.73
N VAL A 90 0.54 11.14 15.91
CA VAL A 90 -0.41 11.22 14.79
C VAL A 90 -0.40 12.62 14.22
N LEU A 91 -0.12 12.74 12.93
CA LEU A 91 -0.25 13.97 12.16
C LEU A 91 -1.60 13.94 11.44
N THR A 92 -2.34 15.05 11.52
CA THR A 92 -3.68 15.16 10.93
C THR A 92 -3.76 16.39 10.03
N SER A 93 -4.43 16.25 8.90
CA SER A 93 -4.80 17.35 8.01
C SER A 93 -6.26 17.21 7.59
N THR A 94 -6.90 18.33 7.31
CA THR A 94 -8.31 18.38 6.92
C THR A 94 -8.48 19.09 5.60
N ALA A 95 -9.45 18.64 4.81
CA ALA A 95 -9.98 19.34 3.65
C ALA A 95 -11.47 19.58 3.89
N LEU A 96 -12.04 20.60 3.25
CA LEU A 96 -13.43 20.99 3.49
C LEU A 96 -14.28 20.61 2.29
N LEU A 97 -15.35 19.87 2.53
CA LEU A 97 -16.41 19.65 1.56
C LEU A 97 -17.54 20.64 1.82
N ARG A 98 -17.73 21.58 0.91
CA ARG A 98 -18.72 22.66 1.02
C ARG A 98 -19.96 22.32 0.21
N TYR A 99 -21.11 22.33 0.87
CA TYR A 99 -22.39 22.15 0.21
C TYR A 99 -22.86 23.49 -0.35
N ASP A 100 -23.20 23.51 -1.62
CA ASP A 100 -23.77 24.69 -2.26
C ASP A 100 -25.10 25.07 -1.60
N GLY A 101 -25.26 26.36 -1.30
CA GLY A 101 -26.37 26.88 -0.51
C GLY A 101 -26.39 26.45 0.97
N GLY A 102 -25.38 25.70 1.44
CA GLY A 102 -25.28 25.26 2.82
C GLY A 102 -24.95 26.41 3.79
N LYS A 103 -25.55 26.40 4.98
CA LYS A 103 -25.48 27.51 5.95
C LYS A 103 -24.96 27.09 7.31
N GLY A 104 -23.91 26.27 7.35
CA GLY A 104 -23.29 25.82 8.59
C GLY A 104 -21.82 25.49 8.41
N ALA A 105 -21.04 25.74 9.45
CA ALA A 105 -19.64 25.33 9.51
C ALA A 105 -19.52 23.82 9.77
N ALA A 106 -18.37 23.26 9.41
CA ALA A 106 -18.06 21.88 9.72
C ALA A 106 -17.92 21.66 11.24
N SER A 107 -18.32 20.47 11.69
CA SER A 107 -18.19 20.06 13.09
C SER A 107 -16.74 20.24 13.55
N PRO A 108 -16.48 20.95 14.67
CA PRO A 108 -15.14 21.10 15.21
C PRO A 108 -14.57 19.78 15.74
N GLU A 109 -15.44 18.84 16.10
CA GLU A 109 -15.03 17.50 16.54
C GLU A 109 -14.71 16.60 15.35
N LEU A 110 -13.43 16.25 15.22
CA LEU A 110 -12.94 15.32 14.21
C LEU A 110 -13.15 13.86 14.67
N PRO A 111 -13.46 12.94 13.75
CA PRO A 111 -13.55 11.51 14.08
C PRO A 111 -12.22 10.99 14.62
N LYS A 112 -12.27 10.18 15.68
CA LYS A 112 -11.09 9.50 16.22
C LYS A 112 -10.69 8.36 15.27
N PRO A 113 -9.39 8.23 14.93
CA PRO A 113 -8.94 7.14 14.09
C PRO A 113 -9.09 5.78 14.82
N PRO A 114 -9.38 4.68 14.11
CA PRO A 114 -9.35 3.33 14.67
C PRO A 114 -7.98 2.99 15.27
N VAL A 115 -7.98 2.21 16.35
CA VAL A 115 -6.77 1.82 17.08
C VAL A 115 -6.29 0.44 16.64
N GLY A 116 -4.97 0.28 16.50
CA GLY A 116 -4.33 -1.00 16.20
C GLY A 116 -4.34 -1.39 14.71
N TRP A 117 -3.64 -2.48 14.39
CA TRP A 117 -3.48 -3.00 13.03
C TRP A 117 -4.65 -3.89 12.59
N ALA A 118 -5.37 -4.50 13.53
CA ALA A 118 -6.44 -5.45 13.21
C ALA A 118 -7.57 -4.83 12.37
N TRP A 119 -7.92 -3.57 12.64
CA TRP A 119 -8.91 -2.83 11.83
C TRP A 119 -8.44 -2.67 10.38
N SER A 120 -7.17 -2.28 10.20
CA SER A 120 -6.54 -2.15 8.89
C SER A 120 -6.55 -3.48 8.13
N LEU A 121 -6.14 -4.57 8.80
CA LEU A 121 -6.13 -5.90 8.19
C LEU A 121 -7.55 -6.35 7.79
N ASN A 122 -8.55 -6.10 8.63
CA ASN A 122 -9.94 -6.46 8.32
C ASN A 122 -10.47 -5.69 7.11
N GLN A 123 -10.12 -4.41 6.96
CA GLN A 123 -10.42 -3.65 5.75
C GLN A 123 -9.82 -4.34 4.51
N PHE A 124 -8.51 -4.65 4.51
CA PHE A 124 -7.88 -5.32 3.36
C PHE A 124 -8.47 -6.71 3.09
N ARG A 125 -8.83 -7.46 4.14
CA ARG A 125 -9.53 -8.74 4.03
C ARG A 125 -10.96 -8.63 3.48
N SER A 126 -11.56 -7.45 3.48
CA SER A 126 -12.89 -7.24 2.88
C SER A 126 -12.83 -6.95 1.38
N PHE A 127 -11.66 -6.62 0.83
CA PHE A 127 -11.50 -6.37 -0.60
C PHE A 127 -11.59 -7.67 -1.40
N ARG A 128 -12.47 -7.67 -2.40
CA ARG A 128 -12.67 -8.78 -3.33
C ARG A 128 -12.69 -8.24 -4.74
N TRP A 129 -12.10 -8.96 -5.69
CA TRP A 129 -12.27 -8.63 -7.10
C TRP A 129 -13.70 -8.91 -7.53
N ASN A 130 -14.30 -7.96 -8.23
CA ASN A 130 -15.54 -8.14 -8.95
C ASN A 130 -15.22 -8.80 -10.30
N LEU A 131 -15.48 -10.10 -10.41
CA LEU A 131 -15.21 -10.88 -11.62
C LEU A 131 -16.19 -10.58 -12.76
N THR A 132 -17.25 -9.80 -12.53
CA THR A 132 -18.19 -9.38 -13.58
C THR A 132 -17.94 -7.97 -14.10
N ALA A 133 -17.05 -7.20 -13.44
CA ALA A 133 -16.68 -5.86 -13.90
C ALA A 133 -15.82 -5.97 -15.16
N SER A 134 -16.41 -5.66 -16.32
CA SER A 134 -15.79 -5.84 -17.63
C SER A 134 -15.04 -4.58 -18.10
N ALA A 135 -13.84 -4.80 -18.61
CA ALA A 135 -13.20 -3.97 -19.63
C ALA A 135 -12.97 -4.87 -20.87
N ALA A 136 -12.86 -4.31 -22.07
CA ALA A 136 -12.62 -5.07 -23.29
C ALA A 136 -11.37 -5.95 -23.15
N ARG A 137 -11.55 -7.28 -23.02
CA ARG A 137 -10.49 -8.27 -22.92
C ARG A 137 -10.85 -9.52 -23.72
N PRO A 138 -9.86 -10.23 -24.29
CA PRO A 138 -10.10 -11.51 -24.97
C PRO A 138 -10.69 -12.59 -24.05
N ASN A 139 -10.33 -12.58 -22.76
CA ASN A 139 -10.79 -13.56 -21.76
C ASN A 139 -11.55 -12.87 -20.61
N PRO A 140 -12.68 -13.45 -20.13
CA PRO A 140 -13.41 -12.96 -18.96
C PRO A 140 -12.57 -12.89 -17.68
N GLN A 141 -12.86 -11.94 -16.79
CA GLN A 141 -12.19 -11.86 -15.50
C GLN A 141 -12.51 -13.10 -14.65
N GLY A 142 -11.48 -13.80 -14.17
CA GLY A 142 -11.64 -15.05 -13.41
C GLY A 142 -11.67 -16.33 -14.25
N SER A 143 -11.47 -16.26 -15.58
CA SER A 143 -11.32 -17.43 -16.45
C SER A 143 -10.08 -18.28 -16.10
N TYR A 144 -9.09 -17.68 -15.44
CA TYR A 144 -7.91 -18.38 -14.95
C TYR A 144 -8.15 -18.87 -13.53
N HIS A 145 -8.31 -20.19 -13.38
CA HIS A 145 -8.40 -20.83 -12.08
C HIS A 145 -7.00 -21.01 -11.47
N TYR A 146 -6.35 -19.91 -11.08
CA TYR A 146 -4.99 -19.91 -10.55
C TYR A 146 -4.78 -20.90 -9.40
N GLY A 147 -5.79 -21.12 -8.55
CA GLY A 147 -5.74 -22.11 -7.46
C GLY A 147 -5.73 -23.59 -7.90
N LYS A 148 -5.90 -23.87 -9.20
CA LYS A 148 -5.75 -25.22 -9.79
C LYS A 148 -4.42 -25.38 -10.55
N ILE A 149 -3.63 -24.32 -10.67
CA ILE A 149 -2.32 -24.36 -11.32
C ILE A 149 -1.30 -24.85 -10.29
N ASN A 150 -0.51 -25.85 -10.66
CA ASN A 150 0.54 -26.35 -9.78
C ASN A 150 1.62 -25.28 -9.59
N ILE A 151 1.97 -25.01 -8.33
CA ILE A 151 3.06 -24.12 -7.97
C ILE A 151 4.38 -24.78 -8.37
N THR A 152 5.18 -24.09 -9.18
CA THR A 152 6.47 -24.59 -9.67
C THR A 152 7.63 -24.23 -8.75
N ARG A 153 7.50 -23.16 -7.96
CA ARG A 153 8.48 -22.70 -6.97
C ARG A 153 7.76 -21.89 -5.89
N SER A 154 8.08 -22.12 -4.63
CA SER A 154 7.63 -21.28 -3.50
C SER A 154 8.84 -20.54 -2.94
N ILE A 155 8.73 -19.23 -2.76
CA ILE A 155 9.79 -18.36 -2.28
C ILE A 155 9.29 -17.64 -1.04
N LYS A 156 9.90 -17.92 0.11
CA LYS A 156 9.63 -17.26 1.38
C LYS A 156 10.64 -16.16 1.65
N LEU A 157 10.13 -14.93 1.70
CA LEU A 157 10.88 -13.72 2.01
C LEU A 157 10.61 -13.33 3.46
N VAL A 158 11.62 -13.52 4.32
CA VAL A 158 11.52 -13.21 5.75
C VAL A 158 12.09 -11.82 5.99
N ASN A 159 11.30 -10.94 6.58
CA ASN A 159 11.78 -9.62 6.98
C ASN A 159 12.73 -9.74 8.16
N THR A 160 13.92 -9.20 8.01
CA THR A 160 14.96 -9.27 9.03
C THR A 160 15.60 -7.92 9.27
N VAL A 161 15.98 -7.69 10.53
CA VAL A 161 16.75 -6.53 10.97
C VAL A 161 18.00 -7.03 11.66
N GLY A 162 19.15 -6.48 11.27
CA GLY A 162 20.43 -6.86 11.82
C GLY A 162 21.47 -5.77 11.63
N LYS A 163 22.71 -6.06 12.03
CA LYS A 163 23.84 -5.14 11.86
C LYS A 163 24.84 -5.70 10.86
N ILE A 164 25.55 -4.81 10.18
CA ILE A 164 26.78 -5.14 9.46
C ILE A 164 27.94 -4.89 10.41
N GLU A 165 28.80 -5.89 10.61
CA GLU A 165 29.99 -5.80 11.49
C GLU A 165 29.66 -5.24 12.89
N GLY A 166 28.46 -5.49 13.41
CA GLY A 166 28.00 -4.98 14.71
C GLY A 166 27.79 -3.45 14.81
N LYS A 167 27.99 -2.68 13.73
CA LYS A 167 27.98 -1.20 13.77
C LYS A 167 26.75 -0.57 13.13
N LYS A 168 26.39 -0.97 11.91
CA LYS A 168 25.35 -0.29 11.11
C LYS A 168 24.10 -1.13 10.99
N LEU A 169 22.97 -0.62 11.50
CA LEU A 169 21.65 -1.27 11.36
C LEU A 169 21.22 -1.31 9.89
N ARG A 170 20.66 -2.44 9.47
CA ARG A 170 20.08 -2.64 8.14
C ARG A 170 18.77 -3.42 8.24
N TYR A 171 17.89 -3.14 7.30
CA TYR A 171 16.76 -4.00 6.95
C TYR A 171 17.19 -4.93 5.81
N ALA A 172 16.74 -6.17 5.87
CA ALA A 172 17.13 -7.23 4.95
C ALA A 172 15.98 -8.19 4.67
N LEU A 173 16.04 -8.83 3.51
CA LEU A 173 15.20 -9.96 3.15
C LEU A 173 16.00 -11.23 3.34
N SER A 174 15.56 -12.07 4.26
CA SER A 174 16.18 -13.35 4.59
C SER A 174 17.69 -13.25 4.84
N GLY A 175 18.13 -12.16 5.50
CA GLY A 175 19.53 -11.92 5.87
C GLY A 175 20.35 -11.16 4.83
N VAL A 176 19.75 -10.82 3.67
CA VAL A 176 20.40 -10.06 2.60
C VAL A 176 19.78 -8.67 2.48
N SER A 177 20.58 -7.64 2.74
CA SER A 177 20.21 -6.23 2.57
C SER A 177 20.62 -5.75 1.19
N HIS A 178 19.62 -5.34 0.40
CA HIS A 178 19.84 -4.89 -0.96
C HIS A 178 20.75 -3.64 -1.01
N VAL A 179 21.63 -3.60 -2.01
CA VAL A 179 22.38 -2.40 -2.39
C VAL A 179 22.42 -2.30 -3.91
N GLU A 180 22.28 -1.08 -4.41
CA GLU A 180 22.44 -0.79 -5.83
C GLU A 180 23.90 -0.93 -6.25
N THR A 181 24.11 -1.46 -7.46
CA THR A 181 25.43 -1.56 -8.08
C THR A 181 25.71 -0.37 -9.00
N GLU A 182 26.98 -0.07 -9.23
CA GLU A 182 27.38 0.98 -10.19
C GLU A 182 26.85 0.70 -11.60
N THR A 183 26.87 -0.57 -12.03
CA THR A 183 26.25 -1.02 -13.27
C THR A 183 24.84 -1.52 -12.98
N PRO A 184 23.77 -0.97 -13.57
CA PRO A 184 22.41 -1.47 -13.37
C PRO A 184 22.27 -2.97 -13.69
N ILE A 185 21.63 -3.72 -12.80
CA ILE A 185 21.55 -5.19 -12.87
C ILE A 185 21.00 -5.71 -14.21
N LYS A 186 20.02 -4.99 -14.79
CA LYS A 186 19.41 -5.40 -16.07
C LYS A 186 20.34 -5.18 -17.26
N LEU A 187 21.16 -4.13 -17.22
CA LEU A 187 22.19 -3.89 -18.23
C LEU A 187 23.31 -4.94 -18.12
N ALA A 188 23.75 -5.26 -16.90
CA ALA A 188 24.74 -6.30 -16.67
C ALA A 188 24.25 -7.67 -17.20
N GLN A 189 22.98 -8.00 -16.99
CA GLN A 189 22.35 -9.20 -17.56
C GLN A 189 22.32 -9.15 -19.09
N TYR A 190 21.88 -8.04 -19.69
CA TYR A 190 21.76 -7.89 -21.14
C TYR A 190 23.09 -8.08 -21.89
N PHE A 191 24.19 -7.53 -21.34
CA PHE A 191 25.52 -7.62 -21.94
C PHE A 191 26.31 -8.88 -21.52
N GLY A 192 25.70 -9.83 -20.80
CA GLY A 192 26.36 -11.08 -20.41
C GLY A 192 27.49 -10.91 -19.39
N VAL A 193 27.45 -9.86 -18.57
CA VAL A 193 28.46 -9.57 -17.53
C VAL A 193 27.88 -9.64 -16.12
N ALA A 194 26.73 -10.31 -15.95
CA ALA A 194 26.04 -10.45 -14.66
C ALA A 194 26.95 -10.98 -13.55
N ASP A 195 27.74 -12.03 -13.83
CA ASP A 195 28.63 -12.68 -12.85
C ASP A 195 29.73 -11.75 -12.30
N LYS A 196 29.99 -10.63 -12.97
CA LYS A 196 30.92 -9.60 -12.51
C LYS A 196 30.27 -8.54 -11.63
N VAL A 197 28.94 -8.47 -11.60
CA VAL A 197 28.16 -7.41 -10.97
C VAL A 197 27.32 -7.92 -9.80
N PHE A 198 26.67 -9.07 -9.93
CA PHE A 198 25.80 -9.63 -8.90
C PHE A 198 25.75 -11.16 -8.97
N LYS A 199 25.15 -11.77 -7.94
CA LYS A 199 24.90 -13.21 -7.87
C LYS A 199 23.40 -13.49 -7.84
N TYR A 200 22.99 -14.56 -8.53
CA TYR A 200 21.62 -15.06 -8.44
C TYR A 200 21.41 -15.91 -7.19
N ASP A 201 20.16 -15.96 -6.73
CA ASP A 201 19.64 -16.90 -5.74
C ASP A 201 20.41 -16.91 -4.41
N THR A 202 20.82 -15.70 -3.99
CA THR A 202 21.52 -15.50 -2.71
C THR A 202 20.60 -15.64 -1.50
N ILE A 203 19.30 -15.52 -1.71
CA ILE A 203 18.25 -15.83 -0.74
C ILE A 203 17.73 -17.22 -1.06
N LYS A 204 17.70 -18.09 -0.06
CA LYS A 204 17.09 -19.42 -0.17
C LYS A 204 15.56 -19.29 -0.20
N ASP A 205 14.93 -20.16 -0.97
CA ASP A 205 13.47 -20.26 -1.09
C ASP A 205 12.77 -20.50 0.25
N GLU A 206 13.36 -21.34 1.12
CA GLU A 206 12.78 -21.70 2.42
C GLU A 206 13.82 -21.51 3.53
N PRO A 207 14.04 -20.27 4.00
CA PRO A 207 14.99 -19.99 5.07
C PRO A 207 14.41 -20.50 6.41
N THR A 208 15.08 -21.46 7.05
CA THR A 208 14.66 -22.03 8.35
C THR A 208 15.10 -21.19 9.54
N LYS A 209 16.31 -20.64 9.50
CA LYS A 209 16.83 -19.67 10.46
C LYS A 209 17.73 -18.70 9.74
N VAL A 210 17.38 -17.43 9.78
CA VAL A 210 18.19 -16.35 9.22
C VAL A 210 19.11 -15.84 10.32
N ASP A 211 20.42 -15.91 10.09
CA ASP A 211 21.38 -15.25 10.95
C ASP A 211 21.33 -13.74 10.70
N THR A 212 21.03 -12.96 11.74
CA THR A 212 20.96 -11.50 11.69
C THR A 212 22.13 -10.83 12.40
N SER A 213 23.09 -11.62 12.89
CA SER A 213 24.29 -11.12 13.57
C SER A 213 25.24 -10.38 12.61
N ASP A 214 25.31 -10.84 11.36
CA ASP A 214 26.01 -10.16 10.28
C ASP A 214 25.19 -10.21 8.98
N ILE A 215 24.61 -9.07 8.63
CA ILE A 215 23.75 -8.93 7.45
C ILE A 215 24.62 -8.84 6.20
N LEU A 216 24.34 -9.71 5.23
CA LEU A 216 24.99 -9.69 3.92
C LEU A 216 24.48 -8.52 3.09
N VAL A 217 25.38 -7.70 2.54
CA VAL A 217 25.02 -6.53 1.72
C VAL A 217 25.41 -6.78 0.27
N GLN A 218 24.41 -6.96 -0.59
CA GLN A 218 24.60 -7.18 -2.02
C GLN A 218 23.24 -7.04 -2.74
N PRO A 219 23.20 -7.03 -4.08
CA PRO A 219 21.95 -7.06 -4.81
C PRO A 219 21.13 -8.33 -4.51
N ASN A 220 19.84 -8.15 -4.27
CA ASN A 220 18.88 -9.24 -4.11
C ASN A 220 18.32 -9.62 -5.48
N VAL A 221 18.86 -10.66 -6.10
CA VAL A 221 18.39 -11.13 -7.41
C VAL A 221 18.03 -12.61 -7.33
N LEU A 222 16.78 -12.94 -7.63
CA LEU A 222 16.29 -14.31 -7.73
C LEU A 222 16.07 -14.66 -9.20
N ASN A 223 16.48 -15.86 -9.61
CA ASN A 223 16.30 -16.30 -10.98
C ASN A 223 14.99 -17.08 -11.13
N ILE A 224 14.05 -16.61 -11.95
CA ILE A 224 12.76 -17.26 -12.14
C ILE A 224 12.60 -17.65 -13.61
N GLU A 225 12.24 -18.91 -13.86
CA GLU A 225 12.01 -19.40 -15.21
C GLU A 225 10.77 -18.73 -15.85
N HIS A 226 10.88 -18.34 -17.12
CA HIS A 226 9.77 -17.72 -17.82
C HIS A 226 8.58 -18.69 -17.92
N ARG A 227 7.37 -18.20 -17.60
CA ARG A 227 6.09 -18.94 -17.59
C ARG A 227 5.95 -19.95 -16.46
N SER A 228 6.81 -19.89 -15.45
CA SER A 228 6.62 -20.59 -14.18
C SER A 228 5.47 -19.96 -13.37
N PHE A 229 4.87 -20.76 -12.49
CA PHE A 229 3.82 -20.32 -11.55
C PHE A 229 4.39 -20.30 -10.14
N VAL A 230 4.83 -19.12 -9.70
CA VAL A 230 5.60 -18.94 -8.46
C VAL A 230 4.71 -18.42 -7.34
N GLU A 231 4.85 -19.02 -6.16
CA GLU A 231 4.29 -18.50 -4.91
C GLU A 231 5.35 -17.67 -4.19
N ILE A 232 4.98 -16.47 -3.74
CA ILE A 232 5.85 -15.63 -2.91
C ILE A 232 5.17 -15.41 -1.57
N VAL A 233 5.82 -15.85 -0.49
CA VAL A 233 5.32 -15.74 0.89
C VAL A 233 6.15 -14.69 1.62
N PHE A 234 5.50 -13.59 2.03
CA PHE A 234 6.13 -12.59 2.88
C PHE A 234 5.90 -12.94 4.35
N GLU A 235 6.98 -13.17 5.08
CA GLU A 235 6.95 -13.43 6.52
C GLU A 235 7.48 -12.22 7.29
N ASN A 236 6.61 -11.58 8.06
CA ASN A 236 6.98 -10.43 8.86
C ASN A 236 7.17 -10.84 10.33
N GLN A 237 8.42 -10.89 10.78
CA GLN A 237 8.76 -11.18 12.18
C GLN A 237 8.85 -9.91 13.06
N GLU A 238 8.68 -8.74 12.44
CA GLU A 238 8.75 -7.44 13.12
C GLU A 238 7.42 -7.04 13.77
N ARG A 239 7.50 -6.06 14.68
CA ARG A 239 6.32 -5.49 15.35
C ARG A 239 5.62 -4.40 14.53
N THR A 240 6.22 -3.99 13.43
CA THR A 240 5.70 -2.96 12.54
C THR A 240 5.10 -3.59 11.29
N THR A 241 4.07 -2.95 10.74
CA THR A 241 3.50 -3.38 9.46
C THR A 241 4.42 -2.97 8.32
N GLN A 242 4.59 -3.85 7.33
CA GLN A 242 5.34 -3.57 6.11
C GLN A 242 4.41 -3.62 4.91
N SER A 243 4.70 -2.80 3.91
CA SER A 243 3.96 -2.74 2.66
C SER A 243 4.89 -3.06 1.52
N TRP A 244 4.50 -4.04 0.71
CA TRP A 244 5.28 -4.54 -0.41
C TRP A 244 4.66 -4.06 -1.71
N HIS A 245 5.52 -3.58 -2.60
CA HIS A 245 5.17 -3.27 -3.97
C HIS A 245 5.88 -4.26 -4.89
N LEU A 246 5.20 -4.66 -5.96
CA LEU A 246 5.76 -5.52 -6.99
C LEU A 246 5.64 -4.79 -8.33
N ASP A 247 6.78 -4.43 -8.89
CA ASP A 247 6.88 -3.90 -10.25
C ASP A 247 6.70 -5.03 -11.28
N GLY A 248 6.18 -4.71 -12.46
CA GLY A 248 5.91 -5.63 -13.56
C GLY A 248 6.67 -5.33 -14.83
#